data_AF-A0A061N4F4-F1
#
_entry.id   AF-A0A061N4F4-F1
#
_cell.length_a   1.000
_cell.length_b   1.000
_cell.length_c   1.000
_cell.angle_alpha   90.00
_cell.angle_beta   90.00
_cell.angle_gamma   90.00
#
_symmetry.space_group_name_H-M   'P 1'
#
loop_
_entity.id
_entity.type
_entity.pdbx_description
1 polymer ?
#
loop_
_entity_poly.entity_id
_entity_poly.type
_entity_poly.pdbx_seq_one_letter_code
_entity_poly.pdbx_strand_id
1 'polypeptide(L)'
;MSVRDVPSQQLIASISNRKDIKVVADPAFAIPMPPKRKHTERLTKIGMTAAPYYSQQYWPVHDETKYQQYIQGMAFAADQLIETHDATITFFSTKYPQDIEVSKDIQALMTHQERTTIIDQQLLPHDIMRVSSEQDLIIGTRLHSLILSVTVGTPVIGVEYHHKVRHFMESIDESSFSLEIGKHGNGIVTLINDIQSHWNETQQRVAHKSSKLHRESFKSLENIEWLYDHSVQKRQESDGGQPS
;
A
#
# COMPACT_ATOMS: atom_id res chain seq x y z
N MET A 1 -28.19 -19.23 -15.89
CA MET A 1 -27.16 -19.56 -14.87
C MET A 1 -26.10 -18.47 -14.92
N SER A 2 -25.50 -18.07 -13.80
CA SER A 2 -24.47 -17.04 -13.77
C SER A 2 -23.12 -17.57 -13.30
N VAL A 3 -22.05 -17.10 -13.92
CA VAL A 3 -20.66 -17.44 -13.60
C VAL A 3 -19.87 -16.16 -13.32
N ARG A 4 -18.78 -16.28 -12.55
CA ARG A 4 -18.06 -15.13 -11.98
C ARG A 4 -16.95 -14.60 -12.90
N ASP A 5 -16.51 -15.41 -13.86
CA ASP A 5 -15.44 -15.10 -14.80
C ASP A 5 -15.64 -15.77 -16.17
N VAL A 6 -14.94 -15.27 -17.19
CA VAL A 6 -15.03 -15.75 -18.58
C VAL A 6 -14.50 -17.18 -18.75
N PRO A 7 -13.37 -17.59 -18.15
CA PRO A 7 -12.94 -19.00 -18.18
C PRO A 7 -13.99 -19.98 -17.65
N SER A 8 -14.62 -19.67 -16.52
CA SER A 8 -15.72 -20.47 -15.95
C SER A 8 -16.95 -20.53 -16.87
N GLN A 9 -17.25 -19.45 -17.59
CA GLN A 9 -18.30 -19.45 -18.62
C GLN A 9 -17.99 -20.43 -19.74
N GLN A 10 -16.77 -20.39 -20.25
CA GLN A 10 -16.32 -21.24 -21.36
C GLN A 10 -16.30 -22.72 -20.97
N LEU A 11 -15.86 -23.03 -19.76
CA LEU A 11 -15.87 -24.38 -19.21
C LEU A 11 -17.29 -24.91 -19.06
N ILE A 12 -18.23 -24.12 -18.51
CA ILE A 12 -19.59 -24.61 -18.34
C ILE A 12 -20.37 -24.62 -19.66
N ALA A 13 -20.05 -23.75 -20.62
CA ALA A 13 -20.60 -23.80 -21.97
C ALA A 13 -20.12 -25.02 -22.77
N SER A 14 -18.92 -25.55 -22.48
CA SER A 14 -18.41 -26.76 -23.13
C SER A 14 -18.98 -28.05 -22.55
N ILE A 15 -19.33 -28.04 -21.25
CA ILE A 15 -19.87 -29.22 -20.54
C ILE A 15 -21.41 -29.23 -20.54
N SER A 16 -22.05 -28.06 -20.51
CA SER A 16 -23.50 -27.93 -20.57
C SER A 16 -23.89 -27.29 -21.89
N ASN A 17 -24.81 -27.90 -22.64
CA ASN A 17 -25.28 -27.42 -23.96
C ASN A 17 -26.17 -26.16 -23.85
N ARG A 18 -25.90 -25.30 -22.86
CA ARG A 18 -26.66 -24.13 -22.42
C ARG A 18 -26.05 -22.87 -23.01
N LYS A 19 -26.84 -22.11 -23.76
CA LYS A 19 -26.41 -20.85 -24.40
C LYS A 19 -26.71 -19.60 -23.55
N ASP A 20 -27.32 -19.77 -22.37
CA ASP A 20 -27.83 -18.71 -21.49
C ASP A 20 -26.99 -18.53 -20.20
N ILE A 21 -25.67 -18.71 -20.29
CA ILE A 21 -24.76 -18.50 -19.16
C ILE A 21 -24.33 -17.04 -19.15
N LYS A 22 -24.76 -16.26 -18.14
CA LYS A 22 -24.39 -14.85 -17.99
C LYS A 22 -23.13 -14.74 -17.12
N VAL A 23 -22.12 -14.00 -17.56
CA VAL A 23 -21.06 -13.57 -16.65
C VAL A 23 -21.61 -12.43 -15.82
N VAL A 24 -21.64 -12.60 -14.51
CA VAL A 24 -22.06 -11.57 -13.57
C VAL A 24 -20.87 -11.31 -12.67
N ALA A 25 -20.40 -10.06 -12.62
CA ALA A 25 -19.32 -9.67 -11.73
C ALA A 25 -19.66 -10.11 -10.30
N ASP A 26 -18.72 -10.78 -9.62
CA ASP A 26 -18.93 -11.21 -8.23
C ASP A 26 -19.31 -9.98 -7.39
N PRO A 27 -20.38 -10.02 -6.56
CA PRO A 27 -20.68 -8.97 -5.60
C PRO A 27 -19.49 -8.59 -4.69
N ALA A 28 -18.52 -9.49 -4.49
CA ALA A 28 -17.24 -9.21 -3.82
C ALA A 28 -16.38 -8.15 -4.56
N PHE A 29 -16.56 -7.99 -5.88
CA PHE A 29 -15.94 -6.93 -6.69
C PHE A 29 -16.76 -5.64 -6.74
N ALA A 30 -18.00 -5.64 -6.24
CA ALA A 30 -18.77 -4.44 -6.02
C ALA A 30 -18.37 -3.77 -4.68
N ILE A 31 -17.07 -3.50 -4.52
CA ILE A 31 -16.60 -2.69 -3.39
C ILE A 31 -17.10 -1.26 -3.65
N PRO A 32 -18.01 -0.71 -2.83
CA PRO A 32 -18.44 0.67 -3.00
C PRO A 32 -17.21 1.56 -2.84
N MET A 33 -16.87 2.32 -3.87
CA MET A 33 -15.71 3.21 -3.78
C MET A 33 -16.03 4.33 -2.80
N PRO A 34 -15.18 4.57 -1.78
CA PRO A 34 -15.33 5.75 -0.96
C PRO A 34 -15.14 7.01 -1.84
N PRO A 35 -15.61 8.18 -1.38
CA PRO A 35 -15.33 9.43 -2.05
C PRO A 35 -13.82 9.58 -2.29
N LYS A 36 -13.45 10.10 -3.46
CA LYS A 36 -12.05 10.46 -3.69
C LYS A 36 -11.60 11.50 -2.67
N ARG A 37 -10.32 11.45 -2.33
CA ARG A 37 -9.67 12.46 -1.52
C ARG A 37 -9.92 13.85 -2.13
N LYS A 38 -10.28 14.81 -1.28
CA LYS A 38 -10.39 16.22 -1.67
C LYS A 38 -9.02 16.88 -1.65
N HIS A 39 -8.83 17.88 -2.51
CA HIS A 39 -7.60 18.68 -2.45
C HIS A 39 -7.57 19.48 -1.14
N THR A 40 -6.37 19.68 -0.62
CA THR A 40 -6.11 20.48 0.57
C THR A 40 -5.02 21.51 0.28
N GLU A 41 -4.99 22.58 1.06
CA GLU A 41 -4.00 23.65 0.92
C GLU A 41 -2.65 23.26 1.53
N ARG A 42 -2.66 22.39 2.55
CA ARG A 42 -1.48 21.98 3.33
C ARG A 42 -1.55 20.49 3.65
N LEU A 43 -0.38 19.91 3.90
CA LEU A 43 -0.21 18.51 4.25
C LEU A 43 -0.22 18.37 5.77
N THR A 44 -1.39 18.15 6.36
CA THR A 44 -1.55 18.07 7.82
C THR A 44 -2.05 16.71 8.30
N LYS A 45 -2.56 15.85 7.40
CA LYS A 45 -2.99 14.49 7.73
C LYS A 45 -2.15 13.47 6.99
N ILE A 46 -1.37 12.68 7.71
CA ILE A 46 -0.45 11.71 7.10
C ILE A 46 -0.81 10.32 7.56
N GLY A 47 -1.08 9.42 6.62
CA GLY A 47 -1.19 8.00 6.93
C GLY A 47 0.15 7.29 6.80
N MET A 48 0.47 6.39 7.72
CA MET A 48 1.72 5.63 7.71
C MET A 48 1.42 4.12 7.83
N THR A 49 2.14 3.32 7.04
CA THR A 49 2.09 1.85 7.14
C THR A 49 3.49 1.27 7.21
N ALA A 50 3.71 0.30 8.10
CA ALA A 50 5.03 -0.24 8.40
C ALA A 50 5.04 -1.77 8.35
N ALA A 51 5.79 -2.35 7.41
CA ALA A 51 6.01 -3.78 7.34
C ALA A 51 7.06 -4.21 8.40
N PRO A 52 7.01 -5.45 8.91
CA PRO A 52 7.93 -5.96 9.93
C PRO A 52 9.28 -6.38 9.31
N TYR A 53 9.90 -5.47 8.56
CA TYR A 53 11.14 -5.71 7.85
C TYR A 53 12.29 -5.97 8.84
N TYR A 54 12.98 -7.10 8.73
CA TYR A 54 13.98 -7.59 9.68
C TYR A 54 13.49 -7.89 11.11
N SER A 55 12.20 -7.79 11.41
CA SER A 55 11.63 -8.14 12.72
C SER A 55 11.82 -9.62 13.05
N GLN A 56 12.20 -9.92 14.30
CA GLN A 56 12.45 -11.29 14.76
C GLN A 56 11.22 -12.18 14.66
N GLN A 57 10.05 -11.59 14.92
CA GLN A 57 8.81 -12.33 15.05
C GLN A 57 8.18 -12.68 13.69
N TYR A 58 8.46 -11.89 12.65
CA TYR A 58 7.68 -11.92 11.41
C TYR A 58 8.51 -11.89 10.12
N TRP A 59 9.84 -11.78 10.18
CA TRP A 59 10.70 -11.77 9.01
C TRP A 59 11.58 -13.03 8.92
N PRO A 60 11.73 -13.66 7.73
CA PRO A 60 12.53 -14.88 7.58
C PRO A 60 14.02 -14.70 7.92
N VAL A 61 14.55 -13.50 7.73
CA VAL A 61 15.94 -13.13 8.03
C VAL A 61 15.91 -12.02 9.07
N HIS A 62 16.11 -12.35 10.34
CA HIS A 62 16.14 -11.34 11.41
C HIS A 62 17.46 -10.58 11.40
N ASP A 63 17.38 -9.27 11.67
CA ASP A 63 18.53 -8.42 11.96
C ASP A 63 18.06 -7.28 12.87
N GLU A 64 18.30 -7.43 14.17
CA GLU A 64 17.83 -6.48 15.18
C GLU A 64 18.37 -5.06 14.94
N THR A 65 19.62 -4.94 14.50
CA THR A 65 20.23 -3.63 14.27
C THR A 65 19.51 -2.92 13.12
N LYS A 66 19.22 -3.63 12.03
CA LYS A 66 18.46 -3.05 10.91
C LYS A 66 17.00 -2.79 11.27
N TYR A 67 16.38 -3.64 12.09
CA TYR A 67 15.02 -3.39 12.58
C TYR A 67 14.96 -2.11 13.41
N GLN A 68 15.87 -1.94 14.38
CA GLN A 68 15.96 -0.75 15.23
C GLN A 68 16.22 0.51 14.41
N GLN A 69 17.19 0.48 13.48
CA GLN A 69 17.43 1.59 12.56
C GLN A 69 16.17 1.94 11.76
N TYR A 70 15.42 0.90 11.36
CA TYR A 70 14.19 1.07 10.61
C TYR A 70 13.12 1.84 11.37
N ILE A 71 12.75 1.35 12.55
CA ILE A 71 11.70 1.97 13.35
C ILE A 71 12.13 3.35 13.87
N GLN A 72 13.42 3.55 14.19
CA GLN A 72 13.96 4.86 14.61
C GLN A 72 13.88 5.90 13.50
N GLY A 73 14.26 5.54 12.26
CA GLY A 73 14.18 6.47 11.14
C GLY A 73 12.73 6.82 10.76
N MET A 74 11.79 5.87 10.90
CA MET A 74 10.36 6.14 10.71
C MET A 74 9.80 7.04 11.81
N ALA A 75 10.15 6.80 13.08
CA ALA A 75 9.74 7.62 14.22
C ALA A 75 10.28 9.05 14.09
N PHE A 76 11.57 9.20 13.76
CA PHE A 76 12.19 10.50 13.49
C PHE A 76 11.47 11.26 12.37
N ALA A 77 11.17 10.59 11.25
CA ALA A 77 10.44 11.24 10.17
C ALA A 77 9.05 11.70 10.61
N ALA A 78 8.32 10.86 11.35
CA ALA A 78 6.99 11.21 11.86
C ALA A 78 7.03 12.43 12.81
N ASP A 79 7.97 12.48 13.77
CA ASP A 79 8.16 13.62 14.67
C ASP A 79 8.50 14.90 13.90
N GLN A 80 9.42 14.82 12.93
CA GLN A 80 9.77 15.97 12.10
C GLN A 80 8.58 16.52 11.32
N LEU A 81 7.69 15.65 10.84
CA LEU A 81 6.48 16.06 10.12
C LEU A 81 5.46 16.75 11.03
N ILE A 82 5.34 16.27 12.26
CA ILE A 82 4.51 16.92 13.28
C ILE A 82 5.08 18.32 13.59
N GLU A 83 6.39 18.45 13.78
CA GLU A 83 7.04 19.71 14.15
C GLU A 83 7.02 20.75 13.03
N THR A 84 7.26 20.33 11.79
CA THR A 84 7.43 21.25 10.65
C THR A 84 6.13 21.59 9.93
N HIS A 85 5.15 20.66 9.93
CA HIS A 85 3.91 20.81 9.17
C HIS A 85 2.66 20.85 10.05
N ASP A 86 2.81 20.79 11.38
CA ASP A 86 1.71 20.63 12.33
C ASP A 86 0.82 19.42 11.97
N ALA A 87 1.45 18.34 11.52
CA ALA A 87 0.76 17.17 11.02
C ALA A 87 0.19 16.31 12.16
N THR A 88 -0.77 15.44 11.83
CA THR A 88 -1.21 14.30 12.65
C THR A 88 -0.91 13.02 11.89
N ILE A 89 -0.49 11.98 12.59
CA ILE A 89 -0.09 10.71 11.98
C ILE A 89 -1.12 9.63 12.27
N THR A 90 -1.67 9.00 11.23
CA THR A 90 -2.56 7.85 11.36
C THR A 90 -1.82 6.59 10.92
N PHE A 91 -1.48 5.72 11.86
CA PHE A 91 -0.96 4.39 11.56
C PHE A 91 -2.10 3.43 11.24
N PHE A 92 -1.94 2.67 10.17
CA PHE A 92 -2.87 1.61 9.80
C PHE A 92 -2.12 0.47 9.10
N SER A 93 -2.81 -0.65 8.89
CA SER A 93 -2.20 -1.87 8.38
C SER A 93 -2.92 -2.41 7.16
N THR A 94 -2.15 -3.03 6.27
CA THR A 94 -2.68 -3.89 5.20
C THR A 94 -2.51 -5.38 5.50
N LYS A 95 -1.71 -5.71 6.52
CA LYS A 95 -1.49 -7.06 7.02
C LYS A 95 -1.54 -7.05 8.56
N TYR A 96 -2.69 -7.44 9.08
CA TYR A 96 -2.95 -7.51 10.51
C TYR A 96 -2.61 -8.91 11.07
N PRO A 97 -2.04 -9.02 12.28
CA PRO A 97 -1.63 -7.92 13.18
C PRO A 97 -0.21 -7.40 12.93
N GLN A 98 0.57 -8.05 12.05
CA GLN A 98 2.03 -7.86 12.03
C GLN A 98 2.49 -6.43 11.75
N ASP A 99 1.82 -5.72 10.84
CA ASP A 99 2.20 -4.32 10.54
C ASP A 99 1.80 -3.35 11.66
N ILE A 100 0.79 -3.68 12.47
CA ILE A 100 0.38 -2.84 13.60
C ILE A 100 1.38 -2.92 14.74
N GLU A 101 1.94 -4.11 15.02
CA GLU A 101 2.96 -4.24 16.06
C GLU A 101 4.20 -3.38 15.74
N VAL A 102 4.61 -3.33 14.48
CA VAL A 102 5.69 -2.43 14.04
C VAL A 102 5.30 -0.96 14.19
N SER A 103 4.03 -0.63 13.92
CA SER A 103 3.53 0.73 14.09
C SER A 103 3.53 1.17 15.56
N LYS A 104 3.24 0.24 16.48
CA LYS A 104 3.36 0.45 17.94
C LYS A 104 4.83 0.65 18.34
N ASP A 105 5.75 -0.15 17.80
CA ASP A 105 7.18 0.02 18.05
C ASP A 105 7.69 1.38 17.57
N ILE A 106 7.24 1.83 16.39
CA ILE A 106 7.54 3.18 15.87
C ILE A 106 6.96 4.25 16.80
N GLN A 107 5.68 4.17 17.14
CA GLN A 107 5.02 5.14 18.02
C GLN A 107 5.73 5.23 19.38
N ALA A 108 6.16 4.10 19.97
CA ALA A 108 6.84 4.08 21.25
C ALA A 108 8.17 4.85 21.25
N LEU A 109 8.80 5.01 20.08
CA LEU A 109 10.03 5.78 19.90
C LEU A 109 9.80 7.27 19.58
N MET A 110 8.55 7.66 19.29
CA MET A 110 8.20 9.05 18.95
C MET A 110 8.13 9.92 20.20
N THR A 111 8.45 11.20 20.02
CA THR A 111 8.31 12.25 21.03
C THR A 111 6.86 12.73 21.13
N HIS A 112 6.18 12.88 19.98
CA HIS A 112 4.84 13.47 19.89
C HIS A 112 3.74 12.41 19.72
N GLN A 113 3.72 11.40 20.61
CA GLN A 113 2.79 10.26 20.50
C GLN A 113 1.32 10.68 20.55
N GLU A 114 0.99 11.75 21.27
CA GLU A 114 -0.34 12.33 21.39
C GLU A 114 -0.89 12.88 20.06
N ARG A 115 -0.03 13.12 19.08
CA ARG A 115 -0.38 13.56 17.72
C ARG A 115 -0.60 12.39 16.76
N THR A 116 -0.65 11.17 17.28
CA THR A 116 -0.78 9.95 16.49
C THR A 116 -2.05 9.17 16.82
N THR A 117 -2.53 8.37 15.88
CA THR A 117 -3.62 7.42 16.06
C THR A 117 -3.23 6.10 15.42
N ILE A 118 -3.44 4.98 16.12
CA ILE A 118 -3.24 3.63 15.56
C ILE A 118 -4.61 2.99 15.34
N ILE A 119 -4.90 2.61 14.09
CA ILE A 119 -6.07 1.80 13.74
C ILE A 119 -5.72 0.33 13.98
N ASP A 120 -5.86 -0.12 15.23
CA ASP A 120 -5.52 -1.48 15.70
C ASP A 120 -6.66 -2.47 15.42
N GLN A 121 -6.93 -2.71 14.15
CA GLN A 121 -7.89 -3.72 13.70
C GLN A 121 -7.57 -4.19 12.28
N GLN A 122 -8.11 -5.34 11.90
CA GLN A 122 -8.04 -5.82 10.52
C GLN A 122 -8.89 -4.92 9.61
N LEU A 123 -8.25 -4.29 8.63
CA LEU A 123 -8.93 -3.47 7.62
C LEU A 123 -9.14 -4.25 6.33
N LEU A 124 -10.35 -4.17 5.77
CA LEU A 124 -10.62 -4.65 4.42
C LEU A 124 -10.15 -3.61 3.39
N PRO A 125 -9.99 -3.97 2.11
CA PRO A 125 -9.56 -3.02 1.07
C PRO A 125 -10.40 -1.74 1.01
N HIS A 126 -11.72 -1.86 1.22
CA HIS A 126 -12.62 -0.72 1.31
C HIS A 126 -12.27 0.23 2.47
N ASP A 127 -11.96 -0.32 3.64
CA ASP A 127 -11.64 0.47 4.82
C ASP A 127 -10.27 1.14 4.69
N ILE A 128 -9.30 0.46 4.07
CA ILE A 128 -8.01 1.05 3.71
C ILE A 128 -8.24 2.23 2.76
N MET A 129 -9.03 2.07 1.71
CA MET A 129 -9.36 3.16 0.80
C MET A 129 -10.06 4.33 1.51
N ARG A 130 -10.97 4.05 2.45
CA ARG A 130 -11.63 5.08 3.26
C ARG A 130 -10.61 5.86 4.11
N VAL A 131 -9.79 5.16 4.89
CA VAL A 131 -8.72 5.78 5.70
C VAL A 131 -7.80 6.60 4.81
N SER A 132 -7.35 6.06 3.68
CA SER A 132 -6.48 6.75 2.73
C SER A 132 -7.12 8.01 2.15
N SER A 133 -8.42 7.99 1.86
CA SER A 133 -9.13 9.15 1.29
C SER A 133 -9.25 10.33 2.26
N GLU A 134 -9.07 10.07 3.56
CA GLU A 134 -9.10 11.07 4.64
C GLU A 134 -7.73 11.68 4.94
N GLN A 135 -6.66 11.12 4.36
CA GLN A 135 -5.29 11.61 4.50
C GLN A 135 -4.92 12.56 3.36
N ASP A 136 -3.96 13.45 3.63
CA ASP A 136 -3.29 14.24 2.61
C ASP A 136 -2.25 13.43 1.85
N LEU A 137 -1.43 12.66 2.59
CA LEU A 137 -0.34 11.86 2.05
C LEU A 137 -0.29 10.51 2.76
N ILE A 138 0.08 9.46 2.03
CA ILE A 138 0.39 8.15 2.62
C ILE A 138 1.88 7.83 2.46
N ILE A 139 2.54 7.46 3.56
CA ILE A 139 3.89 6.89 3.54
C ILE A 139 3.73 5.37 3.71
N GLY A 140 3.97 4.64 2.62
CA GLY A 140 3.65 3.23 2.52
C GLY A 140 4.87 2.35 2.31
N THR A 141 4.99 1.31 3.14
CA THR A 141 5.95 0.21 2.92
C THR A 141 5.33 -0.94 2.12
N ARG A 142 4.01 -1.14 2.22
CA ARG A 142 3.28 -2.24 1.57
C ARG A 142 2.74 -1.79 0.21
N LEU A 143 2.89 -2.64 -0.81
CA LEU A 143 2.32 -2.36 -2.14
C LEU A 143 0.82 -2.02 -2.08
N HIS A 144 0.04 -2.78 -1.29
CA HIS A 144 -1.41 -2.58 -1.22
C HIS A 144 -1.80 -1.25 -0.56
N SER A 145 -1.01 -0.72 0.38
CA SER A 145 -1.31 0.60 0.93
C SER A 145 -1.12 1.67 -0.14
N LEU A 146 -0.10 1.53 -0.99
CA LEU A 146 0.14 2.47 -2.09
C LEU A 146 -0.94 2.40 -3.18
N ILE A 147 -1.23 1.20 -3.71
CA ILE A 147 -2.24 1.03 -4.77
C ILE A 147 -3.61 1.58 -4.35
N LEU A 148 -4.08 1.19 -3.16
CA LEU A 148 -5.41 1.57 -2.69
C LEU A 148 -5.50 3.08 -2.42
N SER A 149 -4.42 3.69 -1.93
CA SER A 149 -4.35 5.13 -1.69
C SER A 149 -4.36 5.94 -2.98
N VAL A 150 -3.56 5.56 -3.98
CA VAL A 150 -3.58 6.24 -5.28
C VAL A 150 -4.94 6.01 -5.98
N THR A 151 -5.58 4.86 -5.79
CA THR A 151 -6.91 4.60 -6.36
C THR A 151 -7.94 5.63 -5.88
N VAL A 152 -7.88 6.07 -4.61
CA VAL A 152 -8.76 7.13 -4.07
C VAL A 152 -8.22 8.55 -4.27
N GLY A 153 -7.09 8.72 -4.98
CA GLY A 153 -6.52 10.03 -5.29
C GLY A 153 -5.64 10.62 -4.19
N THR A 154 -5.17 9.79 -3.26
CA THR A 154 -4.25 10.23 -2.20
C THR A 154 -2.80 10.07 -2.67
N PRO A 155 -2.00 11.15 -2.68
CA PRO A 155 -0.56 11.08 -2.94
C PRO A 155 0.16 10.10 -2.02
N VAL A 156 1.25 9.50 -2.50
CA VAL A 156 1.99 8.48 -1.76
C VAL A 156 3.50 8.67 -1.83
N ILE A 157 4.18 8.27 -0.75
CA ILE A 157 5.63 8.01 -0.72
C ILE A 157 5.83 6.51 -0.53
N GLY A 158 6.63 5.90 -1.40
CA GLY A 158 7.00 4.49 -1.30
C GLY A 158 8.28 4.28 -0.48
N VAL A 159 8.22 3.47 0.58
CA VAL A 159 9.41 2.99 1.29
C VAL A 159 9.73 1.58 0.81
N GLU A 160 10.77 1.47 -0.01
CA GLU A 160 11.11 0.30 -0.79
C GLU A 160 11.90 -0.72 0.04
N TYR A 161 11.19 -1.66 0.68
CA TYR A 161 11.82 -2.87 1.22
C TYR A 161 11.80 -4.05 0.22
N HIS A 162 10.99 -3.94 -0.83
CA HIS A 162 10.78 -4.97 -1.83
C HIS A 162 10.56 -4.34 -3.21
N HIS A 163 11.09 -4.96 -4.27
CA HIS A 163 11.04 -4.45 -5.66
C HIS A 163 9.64 -4.09 -6.16
N LYS A 164 8.60 -4.75 -5.64
CA LYS A 164 7.20 -4.46 -5.95
C LYS A 164 6.78 -3.01 -5.64
N VAL A 165 7.31 -2.41 -4.56
CA VAL A 165 7.03 -1.01 -4.23
C VAL A 165 7.63 -0.11 -5.30
N ARG A 166 8.92 -0.30 -5.59
CA ARG A 166 9.63 0.44 -6.63
C ARG A 166 8.94 0.34 -7.99
N HIS A 167 8.64 -0.87 -8.46
CA HIS A 167 7.99 -1.09 -9.75
C HIS A 167 6.62 -0.42 -9.83
N PHE A 168 5.87 -0.36 -8.72
CA PHE A 168 4.60 0.35 -8.70
C PHE A 168 4.79 1.86 -8.81
N MET A 169 5.73 2.42 -8.05
CA MET A 169 6.06 3.86 -8.11
C MET A 169 6.55 4.27 -9.51
N GLU A 170 7.35 3.40 -10.17
CA GLU A 170 7.73 3.54 -11.58
C GLU A 170 6.52 3.48 -12.51
N SER A 171 5.60 2.52 -12.32
CA SER A 171 4.41 2.36 -13.18
C SER A 171 3.45 3.55 -13.17
N ILE A 172 3.48 4.33 -12.09
CA ILE A 172 2.67 5.52 -11.91
C ILE A 172 3.46 6.80 -12.16
N ASP A 173 4.69 6.74 -12.69
CA ASP A 173 5.56 7.90 -12.91
C ASP A 173 5.76 8.75 -11.63
N GLU A 174 5.99 8.12 -10.48
CA GLU A 174 6.28 8.76 -9.18
C GLU A 174 7.55 8.18 -8.52
N SER A 175 8.51 7.64 -9.29
CA SER A 175 9.76 7.08 -8.75
C SER A 175 10.60 8.08 -7.94
N SER A 176 10.43 9.38 -8.16
CA SER A 176 11.08 10.42 -7.35
C SER A 176 10.53 10.48 -5.93
N PHE A 177 9.32 9.98 -5.68
CA PHE A 177 8.68 9.92 -4.36
C PHE A 177 8.78 8.52 -3.75
N SER A 178 9.87 7.81 -4.04
CA SER A 178 10.20 6.56 -3.37
C SER A 178 11.64 6.54 -2.90
N LEU A 179 11.89 5.79 -1.83
CA LEU A 179 13.21 5.67 -1.24
C LEU A 179 13.45 4.25 -0.74
N GLU A 180 14.70 3.83 -0.81
CA GLU A 180 15.15 2.54 -0.29
C GLU A 180 15.01 2.48 1.24
N ILE A 181 14.55 1.33 1.75
CA ILE A 181 14.60 1.08 3.18
C ILE A 181 16.06 1.10 3.66
N GLY A 182 16.35 1.88 4.70
CA GLY A 182 17.70 2.24 5.16
C GLY A 182 18.03 3.72 4.93
N LYS A 183 17.26 4.41 4.07
CA LYS A 183 17.35 5.86 3.82
C LYS A 183 16.13 6.64 4.33
N HIS A 184 15.22 5.96 5.04
CA HIS A 184 14.05 6.55 5.70
C HIS A 184 14.51 7.33 6.96
N GLY A 185 13.82 8.41 7.31
CA GLY A 185 14.35 9.45 8.19
C GLY A 185 14.48 10.77 7.41
N ASN A 186 15.67 11.37 7.36
CA ASN A 186 15.91 12.59 6.58
C ASN A 186 15.49 12.48 5.11
N GLY A 187 15.57 11.28 4.51
CA GLY A 187 15.07 11.05 3.15
C GLY A 187 13.57 11.30 3.01
N ILE A 188 12.76 10.81 3.96
CA ILE A 188 11.30 11.05 3.97
C ILE A 188 11.01 12.54 4.14
N VAL A 189 11.71 13.20 5.08
CA VAL A 189 11.54 14.65 5.33
C VAL A 189 11.86 15.46 4.08
N THR A 190 12.95 15.12 3.39
CA THR A 190 13.37 15.79 2.14
C THR A 190 12.31 15.63 1.04
N LEU A 191 11.80 14.41 0.84
CA LEU A 191 10.75 14.17 -0.16
C LEU A 191 9.46 14.92 0.16
N ILE A 192 9.08 15.01 1.43
CA ILE A 192 7.86 15.72 1.82
C ILE A 192 8.00 17.22 1.58
N ASN A 193 9.17 17.81 1.87
CA ASN A 193 9.43 19.21 1.58
C ASN A 193 9.34 19.50 0.06
N ASP A 194 9.80 18.57 -0.79
CA ASP A 194 9.68 18.69 -2.24
C ASP A 194 8.24 18.49 -2.75
N ILE A 195 7.49 17.56 -2.15
CA ILE A 195 6.06 17.37 -2.44
C ILE A 195 5.28 18.64 -2.08
N GLN A 196 5.60 19.26 -0.94
CA GLN A 196 4.91 20.44 -0.43
C GLN A 196 5.16 21.68 -1.29
N SER A 197 6.38 21.89 -1.77
CA SER A 197 6.70 23.01 -2.67
C SER A 197 5.92 22.93 -3.99
N HIS A 198 5.51 21.72 -4.39
CA HIS A 198 4.71 21.45 -5.58
C HIS A 198 3.32 20.88 -5.26
N TRP A 199 2.74 21.24 -4.11
CA TRP A 199 1.58 20.50 -3.57
C TRP A 199 0.37 20.46 -4.50
N ASN A 200 0.01 21.61 -5.09
CA ASN A 200 -1.12 21.67 -6.03
C ASN A 200 -0.91 20.78 -7.26
N GLU A 201 0.30 20.76 -7.81
CA GLU A 201 0.64 19.94 -8.97
C GLU A 201 0.64 18.46 -8.60
N THR A 202 1.19 18.10 -7.44
CA THR A 202 1.18 16.73 -6.92
C THR A 202 -0.23 16.19 -6.78
N GLN A 203 -1.15 16.97 -6.21
CA GLN A 203 -2.55 16.57 -6.07
C GLN A 203 -3.22 16.36 -7.43
N GLN A 204 -2.98 17.24 -8.41
CA GLN A 204 -3.52 17.10 -9.76
C GLN A 204 -2.96 15.86 -10.49
N ARG A 205 -1.65 15.62 -10.42
CA ARG A 205 -1.02 14.43 -11.03
C ARG A 205 -1.62 13.14 -10.47
N VAL A 206 -1.75 13.05 -9.15
CA VAL A 206 -2.30 11.86 -8.49
C VAL A 206 -3.79 11.69 -8.77
N ALA A 207 -4.58 12.77 -8.82
CA ALA A 207 -5.99 12.70 -9.20
C ALA A 207 -6.19 12.18 -10.65
N HIS A 208 -5.30 12.56 -11.57
CA HIS A 208 -5.29 12.04 -12.93
C HIS A 208 -4.96 10.53 -12.94
N LYS A 209 -3.90 10.12 -12.23
CA LYS A 209 -3.46 8.73 -12.09
C LYS A 209 -4.52 7.84 -11.44
N SER A 210 -5.18 8.33 -10.39
CA SER A 210 -6.34 7.71 -9.74
C SER A 210 -7.43 7.35 -10.73
N SER A 211 -7.73 8.24 -11.69
CA SER A 211 -8.78 8.00 -12.68
C SER A 211 -8.39 6.91 -13.70
N LYS A 212 -7.09 6.73 -13.95
CA LYS A 212 -6.57 5.62 -14.75
C LYS A 212 -6.60 4.31 -13.95
N LEU A 213 -6.03 4.31 -12.75
CA LEU A 213 -6.00 3.14 -11.87
C LEU A 213 -7.40 2.67 -11.50
N HIS A 214 -8.37 3.55 -11.26
CA HIS A 214 -9.76 3.15 -11.01
C HIS A 214 -10.33 2.26 -12.14
N ARG A 215 -9.94 2.48 -13.40
CA ARG A 215 -10.36 1.64 -14.53
C ARG A 215 -9.64 0.29 -14.59
N GLU A 216 -8.46 0.21 -13.98
CA GLU A 216 -7.56 -0.95 -14.02
C GLU A 216 -7.65 -1.81 -12.74
N SER A 217 -7.90 -1.21 -11.57
CA SER A 217 -8.05 -1.86 -10.26
C SER A 217 -9.22 -2.84 -10.22
N PHE A 218 -10.29 -2.63 -11.01
CA PHE A 218 -11.34 -3.63 -11.20
C PHE A 218 -10.83 -4.93 -11.85
N LYS A 219 -9.73 -4.89 -12.61
CA LYS A 219 -9.08 -6.07 -13.20
C LYS A 219 -7.96 -6.61 -12.31
N SER A 220 -7.26 -5.76 -11.57
CA SER A 220 -6.16 -6.20 -10.69
C SER A 220 -6.64 -6.88 -9.40
N LEU A 221 -7.86 -6.59 -8.92
CA LEU A 221 -8.47 -7.33 -7.81
C LEU A 221 -8.80 -8.79 -8.18
N GLU A 222 -8.97 -9.10 -9.48
CA GLU A 222 -9.09 -10.49 -9.96
C GLU A 222 -7.75 -11.27 -9.84
N ASN A 223 -6.61 -10.59 -9.69
CA ASN A 223 -5.28 -11.19 -9.61
C ASN A 223 -4.72 -11.34 -8.19
N ILE A 224 -5.56 -11.20 -7.16
CA ILE A 224 -5.17 -11.40 -5.76
C ILE A 224 -4.70 -12.85 -5.52
N GLU A 225 -5.26 -13.83 -6.22
CA GLU A 225 -4.75 -15.22 -6.25
C GLU A 225 -3.53 -15.38 -7.19
N TRP A 226 -3.53 -14.73 -8.35
CA TRP A 226 -2.47 -14.90 -9.38
C TRP A 226 -1.08 -14.48 -8.88
N LEU A 227 -0.97 -13.40 -8.07
CA LEU A 227 0.29 -12.96 -7.48
C LEU A 227 0.75 -13.81 -6.28
N TYR A 228 -0.17 -14.58 -5.68
CA TYR A 228 0.14 -15.55 -4.62
C TYR A 228 0.71 -16.83 -5.24
N ASP A 229 0.06 -17.37 -6.28
CA ASP A 229 0.47 -18.62 -6.95
C ASP A 229 1.80 -18.51 -7.73
N HIS A 230 2.06 -17.39 -8.41
CA HIS A 230 3.31 -17.23 -9.17
C HIS A 230 4.55 -17.01 -8.29
N SER A 231 4.35 -16.78 -6.98
CA SER A 231 5.44 -16.76 -5.99
C SER A 231 5.79 -18.15 -5.44
N VAL A 232 4.86 -19.11 -5.57
CA VAL A 232 5.04 -20.52 -5.17
C VAL A 232 5.61 -21.34 -6.33
N GLN A 233 5.14 -21.11 -7.55
CA GLN A 233 5.64 -21.83 -8.74
C GLN A 233 7.11 -21.49 -9.06
N LYS A 234 7.54 -20.23 -8.92
CA LYS A 234 8.96 -19.86 -9.12
C LYS A 234 9.92 -20.39 -8.05
N ARG A 235 9.42 -20.87 -6.89
CA ARG A 235 10.25 -21.56 -5.88
C ARG A 235 10.35 -23.07 -6.12
N GLN A 236 9.40 -23.66 -6.84
CA GLN A 236 9.46 -25.08 -7.20
C GLN A 236 10.28 -25.34 -8.46
N GLU A 237 10.41 -24.36 -9.36
CA GLU A 237 11.25 -24.47 -10.56
C GLU A 237 12.74 -24.21 -10.31
N SER A 238 13.12 -23.57 -9.19
CA SER A 238 14.53 -23.35 -8.83
C SER A 238 15.17 -24.48 -8.01
N ASP A 239 14.39 -25.46 -7.54
CA ASP A 239 14.86 -26.65 -6.80
C ASP A 239 14.79 -27.95 -7.63
N GLY A 240 14.51 -27.84 -8.94
CA GLY A 240 14.26 -28.96 -9.85
C GLY A 240 15.44 -29.43 -10.70
N GLY A 241 16.70 -29.25 -10.27
CA GLY A 241 17.89 -29.67 -11.01
C GLY A 241 18.80 -30.61 -10.20
N GLN A 242 18.42 -31.89 -10.08
CA GLN A 242 19.32 -32.99 -9.66
C GLN A 242 20.28 -33.40 -10.82
N PRO A 243 21.07 -34.49 -10.70
CA PRO A 243 22.28 -34.69 -9.91
C PRO A 243 23.46 -35.10 -10.83
N SER A 244 24.71 -34.92 -10.39
CA SER A 244 25.90 -35.70 -10.83
C SER A 244 27.03 -35.45 -9.84
#